data_AF-A0A117S1P9-F1
#
_entry.id   AF-A0A117S1P9-F1
#
_cell.length_a   1.000
_cell.length_b   1.000
_cell.length_c   1.000
_cell.angle_alpha   90.00
_cell.angle_beta   90.00
_cell.angle_gamma   90.00
#
_symmetry.space_group_name_H-M   'P 1'
#
loop_
_entity.id
_entity.type
_entity.pdbx_description
1 polymer ?
#
loop_
_entity_poly.entity_id
_entity_poly.type
_entity_poly.pdbx_seq_one_letter_code
_entity_poly.pdbx_strand_id
1 'polypeptide(L)'
;MKLLYNYRIHPNSEQEQILARFFGCARVVHNDGLRMRHEAYKRGEPFITDAQLQKLVITAAKGTGERQWLKEAPSVALVQSLGDLHAASRNFFAWRRGDRKGPKVKGMGTRRGRLGKSVHDQSLGVFARTLEAKCHRYGRAFIKVDRWFPSTQLCSPPGYGALRGADCSPQGLRRDKTPVEPA
;
A
#
# COMPACT_ATOMS: atom_id res chain seq x y z
N MET A 1 7.73 0.57 19.70
CA MET A 1 6.35 1.05 19.49
C MET A 1 6.12 1.24 17.98
N LYS A 2 5.23 0.48 17.32
CA LYS A 2 4.90 0.72 15.90
C LYS A 2 3.81 1.79 15.84
N LEU A 3 4.19 3.02 15.51
CA LEU A 3 3.24 4.09 15.23
C LEU A 3 2.53 3.76 13.92
N LEU A 4 1.21 3.51 13.98
CA LEU A 4 0.34 3.52 12.82
C LEU A 4 -0.01 4.98 12.54
N TYR A 5 0.55 5.52 11.45
CA TYR A 5 0.30 6.87 10.96
C TYR A 5 -0.84 6.85 9.95
N ASN A 6 -1.71 7.85 10.01
CA ASN A 6 -2.69 8.11 8.95
C ASN A 6 -2.11 9.20 8.04
N TYR A 7 -2.16 9.00 6.73
CA TYR A 7 -1.67 9.98 5.75
C TYR A 7 -2.86 10.48 4.93
N ARG A 8 -2.97 11.79 4.72
CA ARG A 8 -3.93 12.39 3.79
C ARG A 8 -3.16 13.11 2.71
N ILE A 9 -3.46 12.79 1.46
CA ILE A 9 -2.91 13.45 0.28
C ILE A 9 -4.07 13.93 -0.58
N HIS A 10 -3.89 15.11 -1.17
CA HIS A 10 -4.82 15.69 -2.13
C HIS A 10 -4.12 15.76 -3.47
N PRO A 11 -4.12 14.67 -4.25
CA PRO A 11 -3.59 14.66 -5.60
C PRO A 11 -4.55 15.33 -6.58
N ASN A 12 -4.03 16.06 -7.56
CA ASN A 12 -4.84 16.46 -8.71
C ASN A 12 -5.13 15.25 -9.63
N SER A 13 -5.97 15.43 -10.64
CA SER A 13 -6.41 14.32 -11.52
C SER A 13 -5.25 13.56 -12.20
N GLU A 14 -4.17 14.25 -12.57
CA GLU A 14 -2.99 13.61 -13.17
C GLU A 14 -2.22 12.78 -12.14
N GLN A 15 -2.00 13.35 -10.95
CA GLN A 15 -1.35 12.67 -9.83
C GLN A 15 -2.14 11.44 -9.37
N GLU A 16 -3.47 11.50 -9.37
CA GLU A 16 -4.34 10.36 -9.06
C GLU A 16 -4.07 9.18 -10.02
N GLN A 17 -3.97 9.45 -11.32
CA GLN A 17 -3.70 8.42 -12.32
C GLN A 17 -2.31 7.81 -12.14
N ILE A 18 -1.30 8.63 -11.89
CA ILE A 18 0.08 8.16 -11.63
C ILE A 18 0.12 7.28 -10.38
N LEU A 19 -0.54 7.70 -9.30
CA LEU A 19 -0.61 6.94 -8.06
C LEU A 19 -1.39 5.63 -8.25
N ALA A 20 -2.50 5.66 -8.99
CA ALA A 20 -3.28 4.47 -9.31
C ALA A 20 -2.45 3.43 -10.08
N ARG A 21 -1.73 3.85 -11.13
CA ARG A 21 -0.81 3.00 -11.89
C ARG A 21 0.31 2.44 -11.00
N PHE A 22 0.92 3.31 -10.19
CA PHE A 22 1.98 2.93 -9.25
C PHE A 22 1.51 1.83 -8.28
N PHE A 23 0.40 2.06 -7.56
CA PHE A 23 -0.12 1.11 -6.58
C PHE A 23 -0.65 -0.17 -7.24
N GLY A 24 -1.27 -0.05 -8.42
CA GLY A 24 -1.73 -1.18 -9.22
C GLY A 24 -0.58 -2.10 -9.62
N CYS A 25 0.49 -1.55 -10.19
CA CYS A 25 1.69 -2.32 -10.56
C CYS A 25 2.35 -2.98 -9.35
N ALA A 26 2.56 -2.23 -8.26
CA ALA A 26 3.15 -2.77 -7.04
C ALA A 26 2.32 -3.91 -6.45
N ARG A 27 0.99 -3.79 -6.45
CA ARG A 27 0.05 -4.83 -5.98
C ARG A 27 0.12 -6.09 -6.82
N VAL A 28 0.19 -5.96 -8.15
CA VAL A 28 0.29 -7.14 -9.03
C VAL A 28 1.61 -7.87 -8.82
N VAL A 29 2.73 -7.15 -8.79
CA VAL A 29 4.05 -7.75 -8.51
C VAL A 29 4.07 -8.44 -7.15
N HIS A 30 3.48 -7.82 -6.12
CA HIS A 30 3.35 -8.44 -4.80
C HIS A 30 2.59 -9.77 -4.86
N ASN A 31 1.41 -9.75 -5.49
CA ASN A 31 0.53 -10.91 -5.57
C ASN A 31 1.15 -12.03 -6.40
N ASP A 32 1.84 -11.72 -7.49
CA ASP A 32 2.54 -12.70 -8.31
C ASP A 32 3.68 -13.34 -7.53
N GLY A 33 4.52 -12.55 -6.84
CA GLY A 33 5.57 -13.08 -5.99
C GLY A 33 5.03 -13.91 -4.82
N LEU A 34 3.95 -13.46 -4.18
CA LEU A 34 3.28 -14.17 -3.10
C LEU A 34 2.74 -15.52 -3.57
N ARG A 35 2.09 -15.54 -4.74
CA ARG A 35 1.57 -16.76 -5.37
C ARG A 35 2.69 -17.75 -5.64
N MET A 36 3.78 -17.32 -6.27
CA MET A 36 4.93 -18.19 -6.55
C MET A 36 5.51 -18.82 -5.28
N ARG A 37 5.74 -18.02 -4.23
CA ARG A 37 6.24 -18.54 -2.95
C ARG A 37 5.27 -19.49 -2.29
N HIS A 38 3.99 -19.16 -2.33
CA HIS A 38 2.96 -19.95 -1.69
C HIS A 38 2.77 -21.31 -2.39
N GLU A 39 2.85 -21.34 -3.72
CA GLU A 39 2.83 -22.57 -4.49
C GLU A 39 4.07 -23.43 -4.25
N ALA A 40 5.27 -22.84 -4.31
CA ALA A 40 6.51 -23.55 -3.99
C ALA A 40 6.45 -24.17 -2.58
N TYR A 41 5.97 -23.39 -1.61
CA TYR A 41 5.75 -23.87 -0.25
C TYR A 41 4.75 -25.03 -0.17
N LYS A 42 3.63 -24.97 -0.91
CA LYS A 42 2.64 -26.06 -0.97
C LYS A 42 3.20 -27.33 -1.62
N ARG A 43 4.09 -27.18 -2.59
CA ARG A 43 4.75 -28.30 -3.29
C ARG A 43 5.96 -28.86 -2.54
N GLY A 44 6.37 -28.23 -1.43
CA GLY A 44 7.58 -28.62 -0.69
C GLY A 44 8.88 -28.25 -1.41
N GLU A 45 8.80 -27.34 -2.38
CA GLU A 45 9.95 -26.87 -3.14
C GLU A 45 10.83 -25.89 -2.32
N PRO A 46 12.10 -25.71 -2.70
CA PRO A 46 12.97 -24.73 -2.07
C PRO A 46 12.39 -23.31 -2.08
N PHE A 47 12.80 -22.51 -1.08
CA PHE A 47 12.36 -21.13 -0.99
C PHE A 47 12.87 -20.28 -2.17
N ILE A 48 11.94 -19.67 -2.90
CA ILE A 48 12.27 -18.77 -4.02
C ILE A 48 12.87 -17.46 -3.48
N THR A 49 14.13 -17.22 -3.85
CA THR A 49 14.88 -16.03 -3.46
C THR A 49 14.32 -14.75 -4.07
N ASP A 50 14.61 -13.60 -3.47
CA ASP A 50 14.16 -12.29 -3.97
C ASP A 50 14.70 -12.00 -5.37
N ALA A 51 15.96 -12.38 -5.64
CA ALA A 51 16.57 -12.22 -6.96
C ALA A 51 15.84 -13.04 -8.04
N GLN A 52 15.47 -14.28 -7.71
CA GLN A 52 14.67 -15.12 -8.61
C GLN A 52 13.28 -14.51 -8.85
N LEU A 53 12.59 -14.07 -7.79
CA LEU A 53 11.29 -13.41 -7.94
C LEU A 53 11.39 -12.14 -8.79
N GLN A 54 12.35 -11.26 -8.53
CA GLN A 54 12.53 -10.04 -9.32
C GLN A 54 12.76 -10.35 -10.80
N LYS A 55 13.58 -11.36 -11.12
CA LYS A 55 13.78 -11.78 -12.51
C LYS A 55 12.49 -12.27 -13.16
N LEU A 56 11.67 -13.04 -12.44
CA LEU A 56 10.45 -13.65 -12.96
C LEU A 56 9.28 -12.66 -13.05
N VAL A 57 8.94 -11.98 -11.96
CA VAL A 57 7.71 -11.17 -11.84
C VAL A 57 7.91 -9.70 -12.19
N ILE A 58 9.14 -9.24 -12.40
CA ILE A 58 9.43 -7.88 -12.88
C ILE A 58 10.15 -7.93 -14.22
N THR A 59 11.36 -8.49 -14.28
CA THR A 59 12.20 -8.38 -15.49
C THR A 59 11.60 -9.12 -16.68
N ALA A 60 11.30 -10.41 -16.52
CA ALA A 60 10.68 -11.22 -17.57
C ALA A 60 9.24 -10.76 -17.85
N ALA A 61 8.46 -10.48 -16.80
CA ALA A 61 7.09 -9.99 -16.94
C ALA A 61 7.00 -8.70 -17.78
N LYS A 62 7.90 -7.72 -17.60
CA LYS A 62 7.92 -6.51 -18.42
C LYS A 62 8.15 -6.75 -19.91
N GLY A 63 8.69 -7.91 -20.28
CA GLY A 63 8.89 -8.33 -21.66
C GLY A 63 7.66 -8.99 -22.30
N THR A 64 6.64 -9.36 -21.53
CA THR A 64 5.42 -9.98 -22.08
C THR A 64 4.38 -8.93 -22.43
N GLY A 65 3.59 -9.16 -23.49
CA GLY A 65 2.51 -8.26 -23.88
C GLY A 65 1.46 -8.06 -22.78
N GLU A 66 1.17 -9.11 -22.01
CA GLU A 66 0.20 -9.08 -20.90
C GLU A 66 0.64 -8.22 -19.71
N ARG A 67 1.94 -8.00 -19.53
CA ARG A 67 2.52 -7.34 -18.36
C ARG A 67 3.43 -6.16 -18.72
N GLN A 68 3.42 -5.72 -19.97
CA GLN A 68 4.22 -4.59 -20.44
C GLN A 68 3.93 -3.28 -19.68
N TRP A 69 2.69 -3.10 -19.23
CA TRP A 69 2.21 -1.94 -18.46
C TRP A 69 2.92 -1.79 -17.10
N LEU A 70 3.63 -2.81 -16.61
CA LEU A 70 4.54 -2.68 -15.46
C LEU A 70 5.68 -1.69 -15.71
N LYS A 71 5.94 -1.30 -16.97
CA LYS A 71 6.90 -0.25 -17.33
C LYS A 71 6.41 1.16 -16.94
N GLU A 72 5.11 1.35 -16.74
CA GLU A 72 4.52 2.63 -16.34
C GLU A 72 4.84 3.01 -14.88
N ALA A 73 5.18 2.01 -14.06
CA ALA A 73 5.58 2.23 -12.68
C ALA A 73 7.12 2.28 -12.54
N PRO A 74 7.64 3.15 -11.64
CA PRO A 74 9.07 3.21 -11.36
C PRO A 74 9.56 1.86 -10.80
N SER A 75 10.71 1.38 -11.31
CA SER A 75 11.28 0.08 -10.94
C SER A 75 11.48 -0.09 -9.43
N VAL A 76 11.88 0.98 -8.74
CA VAL A 76 12.03 1.05 -7.27
C VAL A 76 10.77 0.59 -6.54
N ALA A 77 9.58 0.94 -7.04
CA ALA A 77 8.31 0.57 -6.40
C ALA A 77 8.05 -0.93 -6.46
N LEU A 78 8.36 -1.54 -7.61
CA LEU A 78 8.16 -2.96 -7.85
C LEU A 78 9.14 -3.78 -7.02
N VAL A 79 10.40 -3.35 -6.96
CA VAL A 79 11.43 -4.01 -6.14
C VAL A 79 11.10 -3.87 -4.65
N GLN A 80 10.67 -2.68 -4.20
CA GLN A 80 10.26 -2.48 -2.81
C GLN A 80 9.07 -3.37 -2.43
N SER A 81 8.09 -3.54 -3.32
CA SER A 81 6.95 -4.44 -3.13
C SER A 81 7.36 -5.89 -2.86
N LEU A 82 8.42 -6.37 -3.53
CA LEU A 82 9.02 -7.68 -3.27
C LEU A 82 9.81 -7.72 -1.96
N GLY A 83 10.49 -6.63 -1.59
CA GLY A 83 11.15 -6.50 -0.28
C GLY A 83 10.15 -6.59 0.88
N ASP A 84 8.98 -5.97 0.73
CA ASP A 84 7.90 -6.06 1.72
C ASP A 84 7.34 -7.49 1.82
N LEU A 85 7.20 -8.18 0.67
CA LEU A 85 6.86 -9.60 0.63
C LEU A 85 7.95 -10.45 1.32
N HIS A 86 9.23 -10.16 1.12
CA HIS A 86 10.33 -10.85 1.78
C HIS A 86 10.27 -10.71 3.30
N ALA A 87 10.09 -9.49 3.80
CA ALA A 87 9.90 -9.23 5.22
C ALA A 87 8.69 -10.00 5.76
N ALA A 88 7.57 -10.02 5.03
CA ALA A 88 6.38 -10.79 5.41
C ALA A 88 6.64 -12.30 5.46
N SER A 89 7.27 -12.88 4.42
CA SER A 89 7.63 -14.30 4.37
C SER A 89 8.57 -14.68 5.52
N ARG A 90 9.62 -13.89 5.77
CA ARG A 90 10.55 -14.13 6.90
C ARG A 90 9.84 -14.11 8.24
N ASN A 91 8.97 -13.13 8.48
CA ASN A 91 8.19 -13.06 9.71
C ASN A 91 7.25 -14.26 9.87
N PHE A 92 6.63 -14.73 8.78
CA PHE A 92 5.78 -15.92 8.77
C PHE A 92 6.58 -17.18 9.17
N PHE A 93 7.73 -17.41 8.54
CA PHE A 93 8.56 -18.59 8.85
C PHE A 93 9.20 -18.53 10.24
N ALA A 94 9.65 -17.34 10.68
CA ALA A 94 10.15 -17.14 12.05
C ALA A 94 9.07 -17.40 13.10
N TRP A 95 7.82 -16.98 12.85
CA TRP A 95 6.70 -17.33 13.71
C TRP A 95 6.42 -18.83 13.71
N ARG A 96 6.46 -19.47 12.54
CA ARG A 96 6.19 -20.92 12.40
C ARG A 96 7.23 -21.79 13.12
N ARG A 97 8.50 -21.36 13.14
CA ARG A 97 9.59 -22.03 13.87
C ARG A 97 9.59 -21.76 15.38
N GLY A 98 8.84 -20.76 15.84
CA GLY A 98 8.82 -20.35 17.25
C GLY A 98 9.80 -19.22 17.59
N ASP A 99 10.66 -18.80 16.66
CA ASP A 99 11.63 -17.70 16.84
C ASP A 99 10.95 -16.35 17.16
N ARG A 100 9.69 -16.17 16.75
CA ARG A 100 8.93 -14.93 16.94
C ARG A 100 7.58 -15.18 17.64
N LYS A 101 7.40 -14.58 18.81
CA LYS A 101 6.09 -14.53 19.50
C LYS A 101 5.12 -13.60 18.76
N GLY A 102 3.89 -14.06 18.50
CA GLY A 102 2.86 -13.30 17.81
C GLY A 102 1.58 -14.09 17.55
N PRO A 103 0.47 -13.41 17.18
CA PRO A 103 -0.81 -14.05 16.90
C PRO A 103 -0.69 -15.04 15.74
N LYS A 104 -1.39 -16.18 15.85
CA LYS A 104 -1.31 -17.26 14.86
C LYS A 104 -1.75 -16.79 13.47
N VAL A 105 -0.95 -17.07 12.44
CA VAL A 105 -1.30 -16.81 11.04
C VAL A 105 -1.70 -18.09 10.32
N LYS A 106 -2.83 -18.04 9.62
CA LYS A 106 -3.39 -19.19 8.89
C LYS A 106 -2.66 -19.46 7.57
N GLY A 107 -1.93 -18.49 7.01
CA GLY A 107 -1.13 -18.69 5.80
C GLY A 107 -0.31 -17.46 5.40
N MET A 108 0.55 -17.63 4.40
CA MET A 108 1.51 -16.60 3.92
C MET A 108 0.85 -15.38 3.24
N GLY A 109 -0.48 -15.37 3.06
CA GLY A 109 -1.22 -14.29 2.40
C GLY A 109 -2.63 -14.06 2.95
N THR A 110 -2.95 -14.55 4.15
CA THR A 110 -4.34 -14.47 4.65
C THR A 110 -4.74 -13.04 5.01
N ARG A 111 -5.70 -12.49 4.26
CA ARG A 111 -6.41 -11.22 4.54
C ARG A 111 -7.13 -11.23 5.89
N ARG A 112 -7.55 -12.42 6.37
CA ARG A 112 -8.15 -12.64 7.69
C ARG A 112 -7.07 -13.01 8.71
N GLY A 113 -6.71 -12.02 9.52
CA GLY A 113 -5.77 -12.13 10.62
C GLY A 113 -5.06 -10.80 10.84
N ARG A 114 -4.58 -10.56 12.06
CA ARG A 114 -3.93 -9.30 12.48
C ARG A 114 -2.68 -8.94 11.67
N LEU A 115 -2.15 -9.89 10.88
CA LEU A 115 -1.01 -9.75 9.98
C LEU A 115 -1.37 -9.45 8.51
N GLY A 116 -2.60 -9.71 8.05
CA GLY A 116 -3.03 -9.37 6.68
C GLY A 116 -3.13 -7.85 6.44
N LYS A 117 -3.42 -7.07 7.48
CA LYS A 117 -3.29 -5.60 7.47
C LYS A 117 -1.82 -5.17 7.41
N SER A 118 -0.96 -5.86 8.16
CA SER A 118 0.47 -5.55 8.24
C SER A 118 1.21 -5.72 6.91
N VAL A 119 0.75 -6.56 5.97
CA VAL A 119 1.45 -6.77 4.69
C VAL A 119 1.17 -5.62 3.70
N HIS A 120 -0.02 -5.02 3.76
CA HIS A 120 -0.36 -3.86 2.93
C HIS A 120 0.17 -2.52 3.51
N ASP A 121 0.33 -2.40 4.82
CA ASP A 121 0.85 -1.18 5.45
C ASP A 121 2.38 -1.02 5.34
N GLN A 122 3.14 -2.07 5.02
CA GLN A 122 4.62 -2.01 4.96
C GLN A 122 5.11 -1.11 3.82
N SER A 123 4.38 -1.07 2.69
CA SER A 123 4.80 -0.34 1.49
C SER A 123 4.57 1.17 1.56
N LEU A 124 3.66 1.64 2.43
CA LEU A 124 3.35 3.07 2.56
C LEU A 124 4.42 3.84 3.34
N GLY A 125 5.18 3.19 4.22
CA GLY A 125 6.20 3.86 5.03
C GLY A 125 7.40 4.35 4.21
N VAL A 126 7.91 3.52 3.29
CA VAL A 126 8.98 3.93 2.35
C VAL A 126 8.44 4.98 1.39
N PHE A 127 7.26 4.73 0.79
CA PHE A 127 6.60 5.66 -0.11
C PHE A 127 6.42 7.04 0.52
N ALA A 128 5.87 7.13 1.74
CA ALA A 128 5.64 8.39 2.43
C ALA A 128 6.95 9.13 2.76
N ARG A 129 8.01 8.41 3.15
CA ARG A 129 9.34 9.01 3.39
C ARG A 129 9.94 9.58 2.10
N THR A 130 9.84 8.84 1.00
CA THR A 130 10.32 9.32 -0.30
C THR A 130 9.48 10.50 -0.79
N LEU A 131 8.17 10.46 -0.58
CA LEU A 131 7.26 11.55 -0.94
C LEU A 131 7.58 12.80 -0.12
N GLU A 132 7.74 12.67 1.21
CA GLU A 132 8.16 13.75 2.11
C GLU A 132 9.49 14.37 1.68
N ALA A 133 10.51 13.55 1.40
CA ALA A 133 11.80 14.02 0.92
C ALA A 133 11.71 14.77 -0.42
N LYS A 134 10.88 14.28 -1.35
CA LYS A 134 10.64 14.97 -2.62
C LYS A 134 9.86 16.28 -2.42
N CYS A 135 8.81 16.26 -1.60
CA CYS A 135 8.06 17.45 -1.25
C CYS A 135 8.99 18.53 -0.66
N HIS A 136 9.87 18.15 0.27
CA HIS A 136 10.87 19.06 0.82
C HIS A 136 11.81 19.61 -0.27
N ARG A 137 12.36 18.74 -1.13
CA ARG A 137 13.25 19.14 -2.24
C ARG A 137 12.60 20.11 -3.23
N TYR A 138 11.31 19.96 -3.50
CA TYR A 138 10.56 20.77 -4.46
C TYR A 138 9.73 21.89 -3.80
N GLY A 139 9.93 22.16 -2.51
CA GLY A 139 9.20 23.22 -1.80
C GLY A 139 7.68 22.99 -1.72
N ARG A 140 7.24 21.73 -1.68
CA ARG A 140 5.82 21.35 -1.54
C ARG A 140 5.50 21.00 -0.09
N ALA A 141 4.30 21.36 0.35
CA ALA A 141 3.83 21.00 1.69
C ALA A 141 3.53 19.48 1.77
N PHE A 142 4.03 18.84 2.82
CA PHE A 142 3.70 17.46 3.18
C PHE A 142 3.30 17.43 4.66
N ILE A 143 2.08 17.00 4.95
CA ILE A 143 1.52 16.97 6.30
C ILE A 143 1.18 15.54 6.66
N LYS A 144 1.78 15.02 7.74
CA LYS A 144 1.37 13.76 8.37
C LYS A 144 0.28 14.10 9.37
N VAL A 145 -0.91 13.54 9.19
CA VAL A 145 -2.02 13.76 10.10
C VAL A 145 -1.98 12.75 11.25
N ASP A 146 -2.48 13.16 12.41
CA ASP A 146 -2.58 12.25 13.55
C ASP A 146 -3.55 11.08 13.25
N ARG A 147 -3.41 9.98 14.00
CA ARG A 147 -4.30 8.83 13.92
C ARG A 147 -5.77 9.21 14.11
N TRP A 148 -6.07 10.14 15.01
CA TRP A 148 -7.44 10.55 15.35
C TRP A 148 -7.99 11.66 14.43
N PHE A 149 -7.23 12.04 13.40
CA PHE A 149 -7.68 13.03 12.43
C PHE A 149 -8.96 12.54 11.70
N PRO A 150 -10.06 13.32 11.73
CA PRO A 150 -11.37 12.89 11.22
C PRO A 150 -11.47 12.98 9.69
N SER A 151 -10.58 12.28 8.98
CA SER A 151 -10.46 12.35 7.52
C SER A 151 -11.72 11.95 6.77
N THR A 152 -12.51 11.03 7.33
CA THR A 152 -13.76 10.53 6.74
C THR A 152 -14.95 11.45 6.98
N GLN A 153 -14.84 12.38 7.93
CA GLN A 153 -15.89 13.36 8.23
C GLN A 153 -15.68 14.67 7.47
N LEU A 154 -14.45 14.97 7.06
CA LEU A 154 -14.09 16.20 6.35
C LEU A 154 -14.34 16.09 4.84
N CYS A 155 -14.82 17.17 4.25
CA CYS A 155 -14.88 17.32 2.81
C CYS A 155 -13.48 17.44 2.19
N SER A 156 -13.41 17.17 0.88
CA SER A 156 -12.20 17.46 0.10
C SER A 156 -12.11 18.96 -0.18
N PRO A 157 -10.89 19.54 -0.21
CA PRO A 157 -10.70 20.93 -0.62
C PRO A 157 -11.22 21.17 -2.05
N PRO A 158 -11.69 22.39 -2.37
CA PRO A 158 -12.05 22.76 -3.74
C PRO A 158 -10.92 22.41 -4.74
N GLY A 159 -11.27 21.78 -5.85
CA GLY A 159 -10.31 21.38 -6.90
C GLY A 159 -9.65 20.00 -6.74
N TYR A 160 -9.91 19.27 -5.65
CA TYR A 160 -9.35 17.94 -5.39
C TYR A 160 -10.44 16.87 -5.23
N GLY A 161 -10.80 16.17 -6.32
CA GLY A 161 -11.69 14.99 -6.31
C GLY A 161 -13.21 15.26 -6.29
N ALA A 162 -13.98 14.20 -6.57
CA ALA A 162 -15.37 14.22 -7.06
C ALA A 162 -16.51 14.64 -6.11
N LEU A 163 -16.24 14.97 -4.83
CA LEU A 163 -17.28 15.44 -3.91
C LEU A 163 -17.65 16.88 -4.26
N ARG A 164 -18.71 17.04 -5.05
CA ARG A 164 -19.28 18.34 -5.41
C ARG A 164 -20.00 18.94 -4.20
N GLY A 165 -20.14 20.26 -4.17
CA GLY A 165 -20.71 21.01 -3.03
C GLY A 165 -22.09 20.57 -2.54
N ALA A 166 -22.79 19.68 -3.24
CA ALA A 166 -24.03 19.04 -2.79
C ALA A 166 -23.85 18.05 -1.63
N ASP A 167 -22.65 17.51 -1.40
CA ASP A 167 -22.39 16.52 -0.34
C ASP A 167 -21.69 17.13 0.89
N CYS A 168 -21.45 18.43 0.87
CA CYS A 168 -20.72 19.16 1.91
C CYS A 168 -21.62 20.14 2.66
N SER A 169 -21.43 20.20 3.98
CA SER A 169 -22.03 21.21 4.85
C SER A 169 -21.25 22.54 4.78
N PRO A 170 -21.86 23.65 5.20
CA PRO A 170 -21.16 24.95 5.32
C PRO A 170 -19.93 24.90 6.26
N GLN A 171 -19.91 23.93 7.19
CA GLN A 171 -18.83 23.72 8.16
C GLN A 171 -17.67 22.88 7.58
N GLY A 172 -17.72 22.49 6.30
CA GLY A 172 -16.70 21.67 5.67
C GLY A 172 -16.72 20.19 6.06
N LEU A 173 -17.79 19.75 6.73
CA LEU A 173 -18.07 18.34 7.04
C LEU A 173 -18.93 17.72 5.94
N ARG A 174 -18.78 16.42 5.71
CA ARG A 174 -19.70 15.67 4.84
C ARG A 174 -21.12 15.70 5.41
N ARG A 175 -22.12 15.87 4.55
CA ARG A 175 -23.53 16.00 4.97
C ARG A 175 -24.08 14.78 5.69
N ASP A 176 -23.58 13.58 5.38
CA ASP A 176 -23.93 12.34 6.10
C ASP A 176 -23.31 12.27 7.52
N LYS A 177 -22.42 13.21 7.85
CA LYS A 177 -21.70 13.30 9.13
C LYS A 177 -21.99 14.58 9.90
N THR A 178 -22.73 15.54 9.34
CA THR A 178 -23.24 16.68 10.11
C THR A 178 -24.25 16.19 11.14
N PRO A 179 -24.08 16.52 12.43
CA PRO A 179 -25.13 16.30 13.42
C PRO A 179 -26.39 17.04 12.97
N VAL A 180 -27.52 16.33 12.87
CA VAL A 180 -28.82 16.96 12.74
C VAL A 180 -29.14 17.49 14.14
N GLU A 181 -29.25 18.81 14.30
CA GLU A 181 -29.71 19.36 15.58
C GLU A 181 -31.10 18.81 15.90
N PRO A 182 -31.34 18.28 17.11
CA PRO A 182 -32.68 17.89 17.51
C PRO A 182 -33.56 19.16 17.55
N ALA A 183 -34.73 19.07 16.94
CA ALA A 183 -35.75 20.10 16.91
C ALA A 183 -36.31 20.43 18.31
#